data_AF-A0A9J6FB56-F1
#
_entry.id   AF-A0A9J6FB56-F1
#
_cell.length_a   1.000
_cell.length_b   1.000
_cell.length_c   1.000
_cell.angle_alpha   90.00
_cell.angle_beta   90.00
_cell.angle_gamma   90.00
#
_symmetry.space_group_name_H-M   'P 1'
#
loop_
_entity.id
_entity.type
_entity.pdbx_description
1 polymer ?
#
loop_
_entity_poly.entity_id
_entity_poly.type
_entity_poly.pdbx_seq_one_letter_code
_entity_poly.pdbx_strand_id
1 'polypeptide(L)'
;MATAVSVSLWLFCLYCSCEATGRTECDPTTCRPDNECTCISRQPPGNLSVLEMPQFVMLSFDDAINEDNVDFYRRLLAPGRRRNRASGCNVAATFFVSAGYTDYSFVHELHSVGSEIALHSIT
;
A
#
# COMPACT_ATOMS: atom_id res chain seq x y z
N MET A 1 -9.84 -15.36 -67.76
CA MET A 1 -9.03 -16.25 -66.91
C MET A 1 -8.38 -15.40 -65.82
N ALA A 2 -8.57 -15.80 -64.56
CA ALA A 2 -7.89 -15.38 -63.31
C ALA A 2 -7.80 -13.87 -62.99
N THR A 3 -8.66 -13.28 -62.16
CA THR A 3 -8.61 -13.16 -60.68
C THR A 3 -7.30 -12.64 -60.09
N ALA A 4 -7.34 -11.43 -59.53
CA ALA A 4 -6.62 -11.06 -58.32
C ALA A 4 -7.45 -10.01 -57.55
N VAL A 5 -8.16 -10.47 -56.51
CA VAL A 5 -8.87 -9.64 -55.55
C VAL A 5 -7.86 -9.23 -54.48
N SER A 6 -7.53 -7.94 -54.38
CA SER A 6 -6.75 -7.41 -53.25
C SER A 6 -7.72 -7.07 -52.12
N VAL A 7 -7.73 -7.92 -51.09
CA VAL A 7 -8.50 -7.70 -49.86
C VAL A 7 -7.70 -6.78 -48.95
N SER A 8 -7.93 -5.48 -49.05
CA SER A 8 -7.47 -4.53 -48.02
C SER A 8 -8.45 -4.56 -46.86
N LEU A 9 -8.14 -5.41 -45.89
CA LEU A 9 -8.83 -5.52 -44.61
C LEU A 9 -8.57 -4.26 -43.78
N TRP A 10 -9.40 -3.23 -43.97
CA TRP A 10 -9.47 -2.11 -43.04
C TRP A 10 -10.15 -2.60 -41.76
N LEU A 11 -9.34 -3.13 -40.84
CA LEU A 11 -9.68 -3.21 -39.42
C LEU A 11 -9.89 -1.77 -38.92
N PHE A 12 -11.13 -1.29 -38.99
CA PHE A 12 -11.62 -0.30 -38.04
C PHE A 12 -11.65 -0.98 -36.66
N CYS A 13 -10.49 -1.07 -36.03
CA CYS A 13 -10.39 -1.27 -34.60
C CYS A 13 -11.14 -0.12 -33.93
N LEU A 14 -12.29 -0.45 -33.35
CA LEU A 14 -12.71 -0.01 -32.02
C LEU A 14 -11.88 1.16 -31.45
N TYR A 15 -12.14 2.37 -31.91
CA TYR A 15 -11.96 3.56 -31.07
C TYR A 15 -13.14 3.61 -30.10
N CYS A 16 -13.14 2.68 -29.14
CA CYS A 16 -13.70 3.00 -27.83
C CYS A 16 -12.54 3.60 -27.04
N SER A 17 -12.23 4.88 -27.31
CA SER A 17 -11.49 5.67 -26.33
C SER A 17 -12.44 5.87 -25.16
N CYS A 18 -12.21 5.13 -24.08
CA CYS A 18 -12.71 5.55 -22.79
C CYS A 18 -11.94 6.82 -22.44
N GLU A 19 -12.45 7.98 -22.82
CA GLU A 19 -12.02 9.24 -22.22
C GLU A 19 -12.47 9.19 -20.76
N ALA A 20 -11.54 8.88 -19.87
CA ALA A 20 -11.67 9.17 -18.46
C ALA A 20 -11.73 10.70 -18.32
N THR A 21 -12.91 11.27 -18.50
CA THR A 21 -13.14 12.70 -18.31
C THR A 21 -13.08 12.99 -16.82
N GLY A 22 -12.04 13.71 -16.39
CA GLY A 22 -12.02 14.35 -15.07
C GLY A 22 -10.85 14.05 -14.15
N ARG A 23 -9.62 13.89 -14.67
CA ARG A 23 -8.44 14.18 -13.84
C ARG A 23 -7.51 15.11 -14.59
N THR A 24 -7.39 16.35 -14.12
CA THR A 24 -6.28 17.21 -14.54
C THR A 24 -4.99 16.49 -14.18
N GLU A 25 -4.08 16.38 -15.14
CA GLU A 25 -2.74 15.84 -14.90
C GLU A 25 -2.10 16.61 -13.73
N CYS A 26 -1.40 15.89 -12.85
CA CYS A 26 -0.79 16.51 -11.68
C CYS A 26 0.32 17.46 -12.14
N ASP A 27 0.23 18.75 -11.79
CA ASP A 27 1.28 19.71 -12.08
C ASP A 27 2.40 19.59 -11.02
N PRO A 28 3.59 19.06 -11.37
CA PRO A 28 4.69 18.87 -10.44
C PRO A 28 5.33 20.21 -10.01
N THR A 29 5.03 21.32 -10.70
CA THR A 29 5.52 22.64 -10.30
C THR A 29 4.73 23.20 -9.13
N THR A 30 3.44 22.86 -9.05
CA THR A 30 2.51 23.31 -8.00
C THR A 30 2.38 22.29 -6.86
N CYS A 31 2.31 20.99 -7.15
CA CYS A 31 2.19 19.94 -6.14
C CYS A 31 3.58 19.48 -5.67
N ARG A 32 3.98 19.86 -4.45
CA ARG A 32 5.31 19.59 -3.92
C ARG A 32 5.28 19.17 -2.44
N PRO A 33 6.31 18.46 -1.95
CA PRO A 33 6.33 18.04 -0.54
C PRO A 33 6.28 19.19 0.47
N ASP A 34 6.78 20.38 0.12
CA ASP A 34 6.73 21.59 0.96
C ASP A 34 5.32 22.15 1.15
N ASN A 35 4.36 21.77 0.29
CA ASN A 35 2.94 22.07 0.47
C ASN A 35 2.08 20.81 0.71
N GLU A 36 2.69 19.78 1.31
CA GLU A 36 2.03 18.54 1.70
C GLU A 36 1.37 17.79 0.52
N CYS A 37 1.89 17.99 -0.69
CA CYS A 37 1.39 17.38 -1.91
C CYS A 37 2.43 16.47 -2.55
N THR A 38 2.00 15.34 -3.12
CA THR A 38 2.86 14.48 -3.92
C THR A 38 2.07 13.91 -5.09
N CYS A 39 2.58 14.14 -6.30
CA CYS A 39 2.03 13.53 -7.49
C CYS A 39 2.30 12.02 -7.50
N ILE A 40 1.36 11.24 -8.04
CA ILE A 40 1.59 9.80 -8.28
C ILE A 40 2.78 9.68 -9.23
N SER A 41 3.81 8.96 -8.80
CA SER A 41 5.03 8.74 -9.56
C SER A 41 5.60 7.35 -9.27
N ARG A 42 6.38 6.83 -10.23
CA ARG A 42 7.22 5.63 -10.02
C ARG A 42 8.66 5.99 -9.61
N GLN A 43 9.00 7.27 -9.63
CA GLN A 43 10.32 7.74 -9.25
C GLN A 43 10.44 7.75 -7.71
N PRO A 44 11.60 7.36 -7.16
CA PRO A 44 11.87 7.52 -5.74
C PRO A 44 11.61 8.96 -5.28
N PRO A 45 11.00 9.15 -4.09
CA PRO A 45 10.82 10.49 -3.53
C PRO A 45 12.18 11.12 -3.24
N GLY A 46 12.25 12.46 -3.28
CA GLY A 46 13.46 13.21 -2.93
C GLY A 46 14.63 13.07 -3.92
N ASN A 47 14.37 12.58 -5.15
CA ASN A 47 15.39 12.37 -6.19
C ASN A 47 16.53 11.42 -5.77
N LEU A 48 16.23 10.46 -4.88
CA LEU A 48 17.14 9.40 -4.48
C LEU A 48 17.37 8.41 -5.63
N SER A 49 18.57 7.85 -5.73
CA SER A 49 18.78 6.69 -6.60
C SER A 49 18.15 5.44 -5.99
N VAL A 50 17.86 4.45 -6.83
CA VAL A 50 17.29 3.16 -6.38
C VAL A 50 18.20 2.45 -5.35
N LEU A 51 19.51 2.64 -5.45
CA LEU A 51 20.49 2.04 -4.53
C LEU A 51 20.52 2.73 -3.16
N GLU A 52 20.13 4.01 -3.09
CA GLU A 52 20.07 4.79 -1.85
C GLU A 52 18.71 4.66 -1.15
N MET A 53 17.68 4.22 -1.87
CA MET A 53 16.32 4.14 -1.35
C MET A 53 16.17 3.01 -0.32
N PRO A 54 15.71 3.29 0.92
CA PRO A 54 15.36 2.25 1.88
C PRO A 54 14.19 1.42 1.38
N GLN A 55 14.31 0.09 1.42
CA GLN A 55 13.18 -0.79 1.15
C GLN A 55 12.26 -0.84 2.38
N PHE A 56 11.07 -0.26 2.26
CA PHE A 56 10.00 -0.46 3.23
C PHE A 56 9.31 -1.81 2.99
N VAL A 57 9.08 -2.56 4.07
CA VAL A 57 8.26 -3.78 4.06
C VAL A 57 7.17 -3.57 5.10
N MET A 58 5.92 -3.53 4.66
CA MET A 58 4.77 -3.38 5.54
C MET A 58 4.19 -4.76 5.83
N LEU A 59 4.19 -5.16 7.10
CA LEU A 59 3.45 -6.32 7.56
C LEU A 59 2.10 -5.83 8.04
N SER A 60 1.03 -6.31 7.40
CA SER A 60 -0.33 -6.01 7.83
C SER A 60 -1.09 -7.27 8.22
N PHE A 61 -1.98 -7.10 9.20
CA PHE A 61 -2.96 -8.10 9.59
C PHE A 61 -4.34 -7.46 9.54
N ASP A 62 -5.26 -8.16 8.91
CA ASP A 62 -6.63 -7.70 8.75
C ASP A 62 -7.53 -8.43 9.75
N ASP A 63 -8.68 -7.80 10.05
CA ASP A 63 -9.79 -8.32 10.86
C ASP A 63 -9.57 -8.28 12.39
N ALA A 64 -10.34 -9.11 13.09
CA ALA A 64 -10.53 -9.02 14.53
C ALA A 64 -9.26 -9.42 15.30
N ILE A 65 -8.97 -8.72 16.40
CA ILE A 65 -7.91 -9.10 17.33
C ILE A 65 -8.54 -9.73 18.56
N ASN A 66 -8.23 -11.00 18.84
CA ASN A 66 -8.88 -11.78 19.89
C ASN A 66 -7.93 -12.85 20.47
N GLU A 67 -8.46 -13.71 21.34
CA GLU A 67 -7.68 -14.77 21.98
C GLU A 67 -7.07 -15.78 21.00
N ASP A 68 -7.68 -15.96 19.82
CA ASP A 68 -7.20 -16.93 18.82
C ASP A 68 -5.86 -16.51 18.20
N ASN A 69 -5.63 -15.20 18.08
CA ASN A 69 -4.50 -14.66 17.32
C ASN A 69 -3.49 -13.83 18.14
N VAL A 70 -3.88 -13.31 19.31
CA VAL A 70 -3.00 -12.43 20.11
C VAL A 70 -1.67 -13.09 20.47
N ASP A 71 -1.68 -14.39 20.80
CA ASP A 71 -0.46 -15.11 21.16
C ASP A 71 0.49 -15.30 19.97
N PHE A 72 -0.04 -15.38 18.76
CA PHE A 72 0.78 -15.36 17.55
C PHE A 72 1.44 -13.99 17.39
N TYR A 73 0.68 -12.90 17.53
CA TYR A 73 1.22 -11.53 17.41
C TYR A 73 2.28 -11.24 18.46
N ARG A 74 2.04 -11.59 19.72
CA ARG A 74 3.02 -11.45 20.83
C ARG A 74 4.33 -12.16 20.52
N ARG A 75 4.28 -13.39 20.00
CA ARG A 75 5.50 -14.15 19.66
C ARG A 75 6.24 -13.55 18.47
N LEU A 76 5.50 -13.06 17.46
CA LEU A 76 6.06 -12.48 16.25
C LEU A 76 6.74 -11.13 16.53
N LEU A 77 6.05 -10.27 17.28
CA LEU A 77 6.42 -8.87 17.56
C LEU A 77 7.08 -8.68 18.94
N ALA A 78 7.49 -9.78 19.59
CA ALA A 78 8.17 -9.75 20.88
C ALA A 78 9.37 -8.77 20.84
N PRO A 79 9.45 -7.79 21.76
CA PRO A 79 10.55 -6.83 21.80
C PRO A 79 11.92 -7.52 21.84
N GLY A 80 12.86 -7.04 21.03
CA GLY A 80 14.20 -7.61 20.95
C GLY A 80 14.35 -8.86 20.07
N ARG A 81 13.25 -9.54 19.69
CA ARG A 81 13.34 -10.73 18.83
C ARG A 81 13.57 -10.38 17.37
N ARG A 82 12.89 -9.34 16.87
CA ARG A 82 13.01 -8.85 15.49
C ARG A 82 13.30 -7.36 15.52
N ARG A 83 14.45 -6.99 14.98
CA ARG A 83 14.89 -5.60 14.92
C ARG A 83 15.29 -5.24 13.51
N ASN A 84 14.99 -4.00 13.12
CA ASN A 84 15.54 -3.43 11.90
C ASN A 84 17.06 -3.33 12.08
N ARG A 85 17.82 -3.89 11.12
CA ARG A 85 19.28 -3.95 11.20
C ARG A 85 19.94 -2.57 11.14
N ALA A 86 19.36 -1.63 10.41
CA ALA A 86 19.90 -0.30 10.22
C ALA A 86 19.55 0.65 11.38
N SER A 87 18.29 0.66 11.83
CA SER A 87 17.84 1.56 12.91
C SER A 87 17.97 0.96 14.32
N GLY A 88 18.06 -0.36 14.46
CA GLY A 88 18.07 -1.05 15.75
C GLY A 88 16.71 -1.09 16.47
N CYS A 89 15.68 -0.44 15.91
CA CYS A 89 14.32 -0.44 16.46
C CYS A 89 13.67 -1.82 16.35
N ASN A 90 12.72 -2.12 17.24
CA ASN A 90 11.86 -3.30 17.09
C ASN A 90 11.02 -3.18 15.82
N VAL A 91 10.76 -4.32 15.18
CA VAL A 91 9.81 -4.39 14.05
C VAL A 91 8.39 -4.31 14.60
N ALA A 92 7.55 -3.53 13.93
CA ALA A 92 6.12 -3.40 14.20
C ALA A 92 5.30 -3.83 12.97
N ALA A 93 3.99 -3.95 13.15
CA ALA A 93 3.03 -4.24 12.09
C ALA A 93 1.89 -3.21 12.10
N THR A 94 1.10 -3.20 11.03
CA THR A 94 -0.14 -2.43 10.94
C THR A 94 -1.32 -3.39 11.06
N PHE A 95 -2.23 -3.14 12.00
CA PHE A 95 -3.43 -3.95 12.19
C PHE A 95 -4.63 -3.19 11.64
N PHE A 96 -5.24 -3.68 10.57
CA PHE A 96 -6.51 -3.19 10.06
C PHE A 96 -7.65 -3.89 10.79
N VAL A 97 -8.12 -3.26 11.88
CA VAL A 97 -9.01 -3.89 12.87
C VAL A 97 -10.47 -3.70 12.49
N SER A 98 -11.20 -4.80 12.41
CA SER A 98 -12.67 -4.79 12.32
C SER A 98 -13.31 -4.84 13.72
N ALA A 99 -14.48 -4.23 13.90
CA ALA A 99 -15.08 -4.12 15.23
C ALA A 99 -15.65 -5.45 15.77
N GLY A 100 -16.14 -6.32 14.89
CA GLY A 100 -16.71 -7.61 15.27
C GLY A 100 -15.67 -8.53 15.91
N TYR A 101 -15.98 -9.11 17.06
CA TYR A 101 -15.13 -10.07 17.78
C TYR A 101 -13.78 -9.55 18.28
N THR A 102 -13.52 -8.24 18.21
CA THR A 102 -12.27 -7.63 18.68
C THR A 102 -12.29 -7.39 20.19
N ASP A 103 -11.23 -7.82 20.88
CA ASP A 103 -10.89 -7.38 22.23
C ASP A 103 -9.95 -6.16 22.18
N TYR A 104 -10.49 -5.00 22.54
CA TYR A 104 -9.76 -3.74 22.53
C TYR A 104 -8.63 -3.66 23.55
N SER A 105 -8.59 -4.55 24.54
CA SER A 105 -7.45 -4.66 25.47
C SER A 105 -6.20 -5.13 24.73
N PHE A 106 -6.35 -6.10 23.81
CA PHE A 106 -5.25 -6.57 22.96
C PHE A 106 -4.88 -5.55 21.90
N VAL A 107 -5.85 -4.80 21.36
CA VAL A 107 -5.58 -3.65 20.48
C VAL A 107 -4.69 -2.63 21.20
N HIS A 108 -5.04 -2.27 22.44
CA HIS A 108 -4.26 -1.34 23.25
C HIS A 108 -2.86 -1.89 23.55
N GLU A 109 -2.74 -3.18 23.88
CA GLU A 109 -1.44 -3.85 24.07
C GLU A 109 -0.56 -3.72 22.83
N LEU A 110 -1.07 -4.08 21.64
CA LEU A 110 -0.32 -4.03 20.38
C LEU A 110 0.08 -2.60 20.01
N HIS A 111 -0.79 -1.63 20.24
CA HIS A 111 -0.47 -0.21 20.09
C HIS A 111 0.64 0.23 21.06
N SER A 112 0.58 -0.20 22.33
CA SER A 112 1.55 0.18 23.36
C SER A 112 2.98 -0.29 23.06
N VAL A 113 3.12 -1.37 22.30
CA VAL A 113 4.43 -1.89 21.83
C VAL A 113 4.87 -1.34 20.48
N GLY A 114 4.14 -0.35 19.94
CA GLY A 114 4.52 0.42 18.76
C GLY A 114 3.91 -0.07 17.44
N SER A 115 2.92 -0.96 17.47
CA SER A 115 2.17 -1.33 16.25
C SER A 115 1.17 -0.24 15.88
N GLU A 116 0.94 -0.08 14.59
CA GLU A 116 -0.07 0.84 14.06
C GLU A 116 -1.45 0.16 14.11
N ILE A 117 -2.47 0.90 14.52
CA ILE A 117 -3.87 0.45 14.51
C ILE A 117 -4.64 1.28 13.48
N ALA A 118 -5.12 0.61 12.45
CA ALA A 118 -5.92 1.15 11.37
C ALA A 118 -7.33 0.53 11.39
N LEU A 119 -8.23 1.09 10.59
CA LEU A 119 -9.66 0.72 10.58
C LEU A 119 -9.95 -0.27 9.46
N HIS A 120 -10.67 -1.35 9.78
CA HIS A 120 -11.27 -2.29 8.82
C HIS A 120 -12.77 -2.44 9.05
N SER A 121 -13.47 -1.30 8.98
CA SER A 121 -14.92 -1.12 9.21
C SER A 121 -15.44 -1.64 10.56
N ILE A 122 -16.72 -1.35 10.81
CA ILE A 122 -17.45 -1.90 11.96
C ILE A 122 -18.11 -3.23 11.59
N THR A 123 -18.61 -3.31 10.35
CA THR A 123 -19.43 -4.40 9.80
C THR A 123 -18.80 -4.99 8.56
#